data_AF-A0A7K2YDJ7-F1
#
_entry.id   AF-A0A7K2YDJ7-F1
#
_cell.length_a   1.000
_cell.length_b   1.000
_cell.length_c   1.000
_cell.angle_alpha   90.00
_cell.angle_beta   90.00
_cell.angle_gamma   90.00
#
_symmetry.space_group_name_H-M   'P 1'
#
loop_
_entity.id
_entity.type
_entity.pdbx_description
1 polymer ?
#
loop_
_entity_poly.entity_id
_entity_poly.type
_entity_poly.pdbx_seq_one_letter_code
_entity_poly.pdbx_strand_id
1 'polypeptide(L)'
;VAARALWASGQGNPLHLREALRAAVAEDRLGPAHGIWCLKRPLADTLRGVSFDERIDRLPPDRRALLELLALCGPIGLRDVPQETPADALADLEAARLVVLRRDDRREHLALAQPAHAPVLRAGVGRLRARGVLLDQAARVRAHGAHRAGDALALARWELAATGTADAELLVRGAAEALGAGDVETMCRLARAALRHGPDVRAGVMLGEALGQQGEFAEGIAV
;
A
#
# COMPACT_ATOMS: atom_id res chain seq x y z
N VAL A 1 3.01 -11.14 32.98
CA VAL A 1 3.96 -12.00 32.22
C VAL A 1 3.51 -12.19 30.78
N ALA A 2 2.25 -12.60 30.51
CA ALA A 2 1.72 -12.78 29.15
C ALA A 2 1.75 -11.51 28.28
N ALA A 3 1.26 -10.36 28.77
CA ALA A 3 1.27 -9.10 28.00
C ALA A 3 2.68 -8.63 27.60
N ARG A 4 3.68 -8.80 28.48
CA ARG A 4 5.08 -8.43 28.22
C ARG A 4 5.73 -9.37 27.21
N ALA A 5 5.39 -10.66 27.26
CA ALA A 5 5.86 -11.66 26.29
C ALA A 5 5.17 -11.51 24.92
N LEU A 6 3.89 -11.11 24.87
CA LEU A 6 3.19 -10.73 23.64
C LEU A 6 3.82 -9.48 23.02
N TRP A 7 4.09 -8.46 23.82
CA TRP A 7 4.76 -7.24 23.37
C TRP A 7 6.18 -7.51 22.84
N ALA A 8 6.98 -8.31 23.57
CA ALA A 8 8.33 -8.68 23.15
C ALA A 8 8.34 -9.52 21.87
N SER A 9 7.40 -10.46 21.72
CA SER A 9 7.32 -11.32 20.52
C SER A 9 6.82 -10.55 19.29
N GLY A 10 5.94 -9.57 19.49
CA GLY A 10 5.52 -8.66 18.42
C GLY A 10 6.48 -7.49 18.18
N GLN A 11 7.52 -7.31 19.01
CA GLN A 11 8.32 -6.09 19.12
C GLN A 11 7.49 -4.79 19.13
N GLY A 12 6.36 -4.80 19.83
CA GLY A 12 5.41 -3.69 19.85
C GLY A 12 4.60 -3.48 18.56
N ASN A 13 4.79 -4.32 17.54
CA ASN A 13 4.01 -4.29 16.30
C ASN A 13 2.83 -5.29 16.37
N PRO A 14 1.57 -4.81 16.42
CA PRO A 14 0.38 -5.69 16.46
C PRO A 14 0.29 -6.63 15.25
N LEU A 15 0.87 -6.24 14.11
CA LEU A 15 0.95 -7.04 12.90
C LEU A 15 1.82 -8.28 13.09
N HIS A 16 3.00 -8.12 13.70
CA HIS A 16 3.90 -9.24 13.99
C HIS A 16 3.23 -10.22 14.95
N LEU A 17 2.52 -9.71 15.94
CA LEU A 17 1.74 -10.56 16.84
C LEU A 17 0.63 -11.32 16.10
N ARG A 18 -0.08 -10.68 15.17
CA ARG A 18 -1.09 -11.34 14.34
C ARG A 18 -0.49 -12.46 13.49
N GLU A 19 0.63 -12.20 12.82
CA GLU A 19 1.27 -13.20 11.95
C GLU A 19 1.86 -14.37 12.76
N ALA A 20 2.45 -14.10 13.93
CA ALA A 20 2.92 -15.14 14.85
C ALA A 20 1.76 -16.01 15.37
N LEU A 21 0.62 -15.41 15.70
CA LEU A 21 -0.58 -16.16 16.11
C LEU A 21 -1.15 -17.01 14.96
N ARG A 22 -1.16 -16.50 13.72
CA ARG A 22 -1.58 -17.27 12.54
C ARG A 22 -0.68 -18.48 12.29
N ALA A 23 0.64 -18.29 12.34
CA ALA A 23 1.61 -19.38 12.22
C ALA A 23 1.41 -20.41 13.34
N ALA A 24 1.18 -19.97 14.57
CA ALA A 24 0.89 -20.85 15.69
C ALA A 24 -0.36 -21.71 15.48
N VAL A 25 -1.42 -21.16 14.88
CA VAL A 25 -2.63 -21.94 14.53
C VAL A 25 -2.33 -22.94 13.42
N ALA A 26 -1.66 -22.51 12.35
CA ALA A 26 -1.33 -23.38 11.21
C ALA A 26 -0.42 -24.55 11.59
N GLU A 27 0.48 -24.35 12.54
CA GLU A 27 1.42 -25.37 13.06
C GLU A 27 0.86 -26.13 14.29
N ASP A 28 -0.43 -25.99 14.59
CA ASP A 28 -1.12 -26.64 15.71
C ASP A 28 -0.50 -26.35 17.10
N ARG A 29 0.20 -25.22 17.23
CA ARG A 29 0.77 -24.71 18.50
C ARG A 29 -0.24 -23.92 19.33
N LEU A 30 -1.33 -23.45 18.71
CA LEU A 30 -2.45 -22.74 19.32
C LEU A 30 -3.77 -23.32 18.82
N GLY A 31 -4.67 -23.74 19.71
CA GLY A 31 -5.94 -24.35 19.33
C GLY A 31 -6.98 -24.37 20.45
N PRO A 32 -8.24 -24.72 20.14
CA PRO A 32 -9.30 -24.83 21.14
C PRO A 32 -9.10 -26.04 22.05
N ALA A 33 -9.23 -25.84 23.37
CA ALA A 33 -9.29 -26.87 24.38
C ALA A 33 -10.38 -26.49 25.41
N HIS A 34 -11.37 -27.36 25.62
CA HIS A 34 -12.48 -27.12 26.54
C HIS A 34 -13.20 -25.76 26.33
N GLY A 35 -13.39 -25.35 25.07
CA GLY A 35 -14.10 -24.10 24.73
C GLY A 35 -13.29 -22.82 24.88
N ILE A 36 -12.01 -22.90 25.27
CA ILE A 36 -11.08 -21.78 25.32
C ILE A 36 -9.87 -22.03 24.43
N TRP A 37 -9.27 -20.96 23.89
CA TRP A 37 -8.06 -21.07 23.07
C TRP A 37 -6.83 -21.21 23.98
N CYS A 38 -6.11 -22.33 23.84
CA CYS A 38 -4.97 -22.68 24.65
C CYS A 38 -3.70 -22.81 23.81
N LEU A 39 -2.59 -22.31 24.35
CA LEU A 39 -1.26 -22.55 23.80
C LEU A 39 -0.86 -23.98 24.16
N LYS A 40 -0.43 -24.77 23.17
CA LYS A 40 0.06 -26.14 23.40
C LYS A 40 1.54 -26.19 23.81
N ARG A 41 2.24 -25.05 23.69
CA ARG A 41 3.64 -24.84 24.05
C ARG A 41 3.80 -23.51 24.80
N PRO A 42 4.93 -23.25 25.47
CA PRO A 42 5.21 -21.93 26.04
C PRO A 42 5.00 -20.79 25.04
N LEU A 43 4.55 -19.62 25.50
CA LEU A 43 4.22 -18.47 24.65
C LEU A 43 5.38 -18.05 23.75
N ALA A 44 6.61 -18.05 24.27
CA ALA A 44 7.81 -17.75 23.49
C ALA A 44 8.04 -18.77 22.35
N ASP A 45 7.73 -20.05 22.58
CA ASP A 45 7.84 -21.12 21.58
C ASP A 45 6.69 -21.12 20.58
N THR A 46 5.55 -20.57 20.99
CA THR A 46 4.34 -20.50 20.17
C THR A 46 4.37 -19.30 19.24
N LEU A 47 4.92 -18.18 19.72
CA LEU A 47 5.09 -16.96 18.94
C LEU A 47 6.44 -16.89 18.21
N ARG A 48 7.28 -17.93 18.33
CA ARG A 48 8.40 -18.19 17.42
C ARG A 48 7.84 -18.50 16.02
N GLY A 49 7.43 -17.47 15.30
CA GLY A 49 7.13 -17.52 13.87
C GLY A 49 8.23 -16.82 13.11
N VAL A 50 8.39 -17.20 11.84
CA VAL A 50 9.21 -16.41 10.90
C VAL A 50 8.57 -15.02 10.86
N SER A 51 9.32 -13.98 11.22
CA SER A 51 8.79 -12.61 11.20
C SER A 51 8.29 -12.30 9.77
N PHE A 52 7.40 -11.32 9.62
CA PHE A 52 6.98 -10.91 8.28
C PHE A 52 8.21 -10.58 7.43
N ASP A 53 9.20 -9.89 8.00
CA ASP A 53 10.46 -9.55 7.35
C ASP A 53 11.24 -10.80 6.89
N GLU A 54 11.42 -11.78 7.78
CA GLU A 54 12.11 -13.03 7.44
C GLU A 54 11.35 -13.86 6.38
N ARG A 55 10.01 -13.78 6.35
CA ARG A 55 9.19 -14.43 5.31
C ARG A 55 9.41 -13.76 3.96
N ILE A 56 9.46 -12.43 3.93
CA ILE A 56 9.72 -11.66 2.71
C ILE A 56 11.15 -11.89 2.20
N ASP A 57 12.13 -11.98 3.09
CA ASP A 57 13.54 -12.20 2.69
C ASP A 57 13.80 -13.58 2.09
N ARG A 58 12.94 -14.57 2.36
CA ARG A 58 13.02 -15.90 1.75
C ARG A 58 12.26 -16.01 0.44
N LEU A 59 11.52 -14.99 0.04
CA LEU A 59 10.76 -15.03 -1.22
C LEU A 59 11.72 -14.96 -2.42
N PRO A 60 11.44 -15.74 -3.47
CA PRO A 60 12.02 -15.54 -4.79
C PRO A 60 11.94 -14.07 -5.27
N PRO A 61 12.92 -13.58 -6.04
CA PRO A 61 13.00 -12.17 -6.44
C PRO A 61 11.78 -11.64 -7.18
N ASP A 62 11.11 -12.47 -7.99
CA ASP A 62 9.90 -12.15 -8.73
C ASP A 62 8.70 -11.91 -7.79
N ARG A 63 8.51 -12.76 -6.79
CA ARG A 63 7.48 -12.65 -5.76
C ARG A 63 7.71 -11.41 -4.89
N ARG A 64 8.97 -11.15 -4.53
CA ARG A 64 9.34 -9.92 -3.80
C ARG A 64 9.06 -8.67 -4.64
N ALA A 65 9.42 -8.66 -5.92
CA ALA A 65 9.18 -7.53 -6.82
C ALA A 65 7.69 -7.20 -6.96
N LEU A 66 6.81 -8.21 -7.01
CA LEU A 66 5.36 -7.99 -7.04
C LEU A 66 4.83 -7.37 -5.73
N LEU A 67 5.34 -7.80 -4.58
CA LEU A 67 4.97 -7.20 -3.29
C LEU A 67 5.48 -5.75 -3.16
N GLU A 68 6.69 -5.47 -3.63
CA GLU A 68 7.24 -4.11 -3.70
C GLU A 68 6.37 -3.22 -4.60
N LEU A 69 5.97 -3.72 -5.77
CA LEU A 69 5.07 -3.04 -6.69
C LEU A 69 3.75 -2.66 -6.00
N LEU A 70 3.08 -3.61 -5.35
CA LEU A 70 1.82 -3.38 -4.65
C LEU A 70 1.98 -2.46 -3.43
N ALA A 71 3.11 -2.53 -2.73
CA ALA A 71 3.40 -1.67 -1.59
C ALA A 71 3.63 -0.20 -2.00
N LEU A 72 4.24 0.02 -3.16
CA LEU A 72 4.52 1.34 -3.72
C LEU A 72 3.30 1.94 -4.42
N CYS A 73 2.65 1.14 -5.27
CA CYS A 73 1.57 1.62 -6.14
C CYS A 73 0.19 1.55 -5.48
N GLY A 74 0.02 0.72 -4.45
CA GLY A 74 -1.28 0.33 -3.92
C GLY A 74 -1.91 -0.77 -4.78
N PRO A 75 -3.23 -0.99 -4.64
CA PRO A 75 -3.96 -1.92 -5.49
C PRO A 75 -3.81 -1.55 -6.97
N ILE A 76 -3.52 -2.54 -7.82
CA ILE A 76 -3.39 -2.36 -9.28
C ILE A 76 -4.38 -3.27 -10.01
N GLY A 77 -4.85 -2.85 -11.18
CA GLY A 77 -5.68 -3.71 -12.02
C GLY A 77 -4.93 -4.96 -12.43
N LEU A 78 -5.61 -6.12 -12.51
CA LEU A 78 -4.96 -7.38 -12.87
C LEU A 78 -4.26 -7.31 -14.24
N ARG A 79 -4.85 -6.59 -15.20
CA ARG A 79 -4.24 -6.33 -16.51
C ARG A 79 -3.02 -5.39 -16.49
N ASP A 80 -2.82 -4.67 -15.39
CA ASP A 80 -1.73 -3.70 -15.22
C ASP A 80 -0.56 -4.33 -14.42
N VAL A 81 -0.64 -5.62 -14.10
CA VAL A 81 0.46 -6.45 -13.58
C VAL A 81 1.53 -6.62 -14.68
N PRO A 82 2.84 -6.56 -14.36
CA PRO A 82 3.89 -6.74 -15.37
C PRO A 82 3.75 -8.07 -16.10
N GLN A 83 3.79 -8.05 -17.44
CA GLN A 83 3.62 -9.25 -18.27
C GLN A 83 4.69 -10.32 -18.02
N GLU A 84 5.85 -9.91 -17.54
CA GLU A 84 6.97 -10.78 -17.16
C GLU A 84 6.71 -11.53 -15.84
N THR A 85 5.64 -11.20 -15.11
CA THR A 85 5.29 -11.85 -13.84
C THR A 85 4.82 -13.28 -14.11
N PRO A 86 5.53 -14.31 -13.62
CA PRO A 86 5.11 -15.69 -13.80
C PRO A 86 3.74 -15.97 -13.16
N ALA A 87 2.90 -16.77 -13.81
CA ALA A 87 1.57 -17.08 -13.30
C ALA A 87 1.61 -17.84 -11.95
N ASP A 88 2.63 -18.67 -11.74
CA ASP A 88 2.89 -19.35 -10.47
C ASP A 88 3.26 -18.37 -9.36
N ALA A 89 3.93 -17.25 -9.66
CA ALA A 89 4.25 -16.23 -8.65
C ALA A 89 2.98 -15.61 -8.05
N LEU A 90 1.96 -15.35 -8.87
CA LEU A 90 0.66 -14.86 -8.41
C LEU A 90 -0.06 -15.90 -7.53
N ALA A 91 -0.14 -17.14 -8.02
CA ALA A 91 -0.80 -18.24 -7.32
C ALA A 91 -0.13 -18.53 -5.96
N ASP A 92 1.21 -18.54 -5.91
CA ASP A 92 1.98 -18.77 -4.69
C ASP A 92 1.77 -17.65 -3.66
N LEU A 93 1.80 -16.39 -4.10
CA LEU A 93 1.56 -15.25 -3.21
C LEU A 93 0.12 -15.22 -2.68
N GLU A 94 -0.85 -15.65 -3.49
CA GLU A 94 -2.25 -15.78 -3.06
C GLU A 94 -2.41 -16.92 -2.05
N ALA A 95 -1.83 -18.10 -2.32
CA ALA A 95 -1.80 -19.24 -1.42
C ALA A 95 -1.11 -18.90 -0.09
N ALA A 96 -0.03 -18.13 -0.14
CA ALA A 96 0.68 -17.60 1.03
C ALA A 96 -0.07 -16.46 1.74
N ARG A 97 -1.22 -16.03 1.22
CA ARG A 97 -2.07 -14.93 1.75
C ARG A 97 -1.31 -13.61 1.88
N LEU A 98 -0.40 -13.36 0.94
CA LEU A 98 0.39 -12.11 0.84
C LEU A 98 -0.27 -11.13 -0.12
N VAL A 99 -0.93 -11.64 -1.16
CA VAL A 99 -1.78 -10.88 -2.07
C VAL A 99 -3.22 -11.40 -2.02
N VAL A 100 -4.14 -10.60 -2.52
CA VAL A 100 -5.53 -10.96 -2.70
C VAL A 100 -6.02 -10.39 -4.03
N LEU A 101 -6.70 -11.22 -4.81
CA LEU A 101 -7.47 -10.74 -5.95
C LEU A 101 -8.85 -10.29 -5.44
N ARG A 102 -9.20 -9.03 -5.73
CA ARG A 102 -10.48 -8.46 -5.37
C ARG A 102 -11.22 -8.06 -6.63
N ARG A 103 -12.53 -8.23 -6.59
CA ARG A 103 -13.42 -7.83 -7.68
C ARG A 103 -14.26 -6.65 -7.23
N ASP A 104 -14.14 -5.55 -7.96
CA ASP A 104 -15.00 -4.38 -7.84
C ASP A 104 -15.87 -4.31 -9.10
N ASP A 105 -17.12 -4.75 -8.97
CA ASP A 105 -18.08 -4.95 -10.06
C ASP A 105 -17.53 -5.85 -11.19
N ARG A 106 -17.09 -5.24 -12.30
CA ARG A 106 -16.50 -5.93 -13.46
C ARG A 106 -14.97 -5.91 -13.48
N ARG A 107 -14.32 -5.32 -12.48
CA ARG A 107 -12.88 -5.08 -12.47
C ARG A 107 -12.20 -5.93 -11.42
N GLU A 108 -11.12 -6.59 -11.82
CA GLU A 108 -10.25 -7.31 -10.92
C GLU A 108 -9.02 -6.47 -10.60
N HIS A 109 -8.73 -6.35 -9.31
CA HIS A 109 -7.56 -5.66 -8.80
C HIS A 109 -6.80 -6.57 -7.84
N LEU A 110 -5.48 -6.58 -8.03
CA LEU A 110 -4.55 -7.25 -7.14
C LEU A 110 -4.13 -6.27 -6.04
N ALA A 111 -4.21 -6.71 -4.80
CA ALA A 111 -3.82 -5.92 -3.64
C ALA A 111 -2.99 -6.75 -2.66
N LEU A 112 -2.23 -6.09 -1.79
CA LEU A 112 -1.68 -6.75 -0.61
C LEU A 112 -2.85 -7.27 0.25
N ALA A 113 -2.75 -8.53 0.68
CA ALA A 113 -3.76 -9.14 1.54
C ALA A 113 -3.96 -8.35 2.84
N GLN A 114 -2.89 -7.70 3.33
CA GLN A 114 -2.91 -6.84 4.49
C GLN A 114 -2.27 -5.48 4.14
N PRO A 115 -3.05 -4.39 4.00
CA PRO A 115 -2.50 -3.06 3.69
C PRO A 115 -1.43 -2.57 4.67
N ALA A 116 -1.48 -3.05 5.92
CA ALA A 116 -0.47 -2.77 6.96
C ALA A 116 0.94 -3.27 6.61
N HIS A 117 1.10 -4.15 5.61
CA HIS A 117 2.41 -4.60 5.12
C HIS A 117 3.11 -3.57 4.23
N ALA A 118 2.34 -2.65 3.62
CA ALA A 118 2.89 -1.72 2.64
C ALA A 118 4.02 -0.83 3.21
N PRO A 119 3.92 -0.23 4.41
CA PRO A 119 5.00 0.59 4.97
C PRO A 119 6.30 -0.20 5.19
N VAL A 120 6.20 -1.44 5.66
CA VAL A 120 7.34 -2.32 5.92
C VAL A 120 8.05 -2.68 4.61
N LEU A 121 7.27 -3.10 3.60
CA LEU A 121 7.79 -3.39 2.27
C LEU A 121 8.45 -2.14 1.65
N ARG A 122 7.82 -0.97 1.73
CA ARG A 122 8.38 0.29 1.21
C ARG A 122 9.69 0.67 1.90
N ALA A 123 9.83 0.44 3.20
CA ALA A 123 11.06 0.75 3.94
C ALA A 123 12.26 -0.09 3.44
N GLY A 124 12.00 -1.29 2.94
CA GLY A 124 13.02 -2.16 2.33
C GLY A 124 13.40 -1.81 0.89
N VAL A 125 12.70 -0.88 0.23
CA VAL A 125 12.97 -0.52 -1.17
C VAL A 125 13.85 0.72 -1.25
N GLY A 126 15.01 0.59 -1.91
CA GLY A 126 15.89 1.73 -2.19
C GLY A 126 15.22 2.78 -3.07
N ARG A 127 15.55 4.07 -2.86
CA ARG A 127 14.89 5.21 -3.55
C ARG A 127 14.90 5.09 -5.09
N LEU A 128 16.03 4.69 -5.68
CA LEU A 128 16.14 4.52 -7.14
C LEU A 128 15.27 3.38 -7.67
N ARG A 129 15.19 2.27 -6.93
CA ARG A 129 14.31 1.14 -7.26
C ARG A 129 12.85 1.55 -7.18
N ALA A 130 12.46 2.25 -6.10
CA ALA A 130 11.09 2.75 -5.93
C ALA A 130 10.68 3.69 -7.08
N ARG A 131 11.57 4.61 -7.47
CA ARG A 131 11.35 5.50 -8.62
C ARG A 131 11.12 4.72 -9.91
N GLY A 132 11.97 3.72 -10.22
CA GLY A 132 11.81 2.87 -11.40
C GLY A 132 10.44 2.17 -11.41
N VAL A 133 10.11 1.48 -10.31
CA VAL A 133 8.85 0.73 -10.19
C VAL A 133 7.61 1.62 -10.41
N LEU A 134 7.59 2.82 -9.82
CA LEU A 134 6.49 3.77 -9.95
C LEU A 134 6.34 4.29 -11.40
N LEU A 135 7.46 4.62 -12.06
CA LEU A 135 7.44 5.10 -13.44
C LEU A 135 7.06 3.99 -14.43
N ASP A 136 7.56 2.77 -14.21
CA ASP A 136 7.22 1.62 -15.04
C ASP A 136 5.72 1.29 -14.93
N GLN A 137 5.15 1.41 -13.72
CA GLN A 137 3.71 1.22 -13.53
C GLN A 137 2.89 2.32 -14.20
N ALA A 138 3.33 3.58 -14.09
CA ALA A 138 2.68 4.68 -14.78
C ALA A 138 2.70 4.50 -16.30
N ALA A 139 3.82 4.05 -16.87
CA ALA A 139 3.96 3.74 -18.29
C ALA A 139 3.01 2.62 -18.73
N ARG A 140 2.89 1.53 -17.93
CA ARG A 140 1.94 0.43 -18.21
C ARG A 140 0.49 0.92 -18.28
N VAL A 141 0.05 1.69 -17.29
CA VAL A 141 -1.34 2.20 -17.28
C VAL A 141 -1.62 3.14 -18.46
N ARG A 142 -0.63 3.97 -18.85
CA ARG A 142 -0.72 4.80 -20.05
C ARG A 142 -0.80 4.00 -21.34
N ALA A 143 -0.02 2.92 -21.46
CA ALA A 143 -0.09 2.03 -22.62
C ALA A 143 -1.49 1.40 -22.78
N HIS A 144 -2.23 1.21 -21.68
CA HIS A 144 -3.63 0.78 -21.67
C HIS A 144 -4.65 1.93 -21.77
N GLY A 145 -4.20 3.13 -22.17
CA GLY A 145 -5.02 4.32 -22.45
C GLY A 145 -5.24 5.27 -21.27
N ALA A 146 -5.06 4.81 -20.02
CA ALA A 146 -5.30 5.63 -18.80
C ALA A 146 -6.67 6.35 -18.76
N HIS A 147 -7.72 5.73 -19.32
CA HIS A 147 -9.06 6.33 -19.44
C HIS A 147 -10.01 5.97 -18.31
N ARG A 148 -9.58 5.18 -17.31
CA ARG A 148 -10.49 4.64 -16.30
C ARG A 148 -10.57 5.58 -15.12
N ALA A 149 -11.74 5.56 -14.47
CA ALA A 149 -11.92 6.21 -13.18
C ALA A 149 -10.84 5.71 -12.20
N GLY A 150 -10.12 6.65 -11.59
CA GLY A 150 -9.00 6.38 -10.69
C GLY A 150 -7.61 6.37 -11.36
N ASP A 151 -7.52 6.30 -12.69
CA ASP A 151 -6.23 6.29 -13.40
C ASP A 151 -5.52 7.64 -13.23
N ALA A 152 -6.24 8.76 -13.23
CA ALA A 152 -5.65 10.09 -13.05
C ALA A 152 -5.06 10.24 -11.65
N LEU A 153 -5.80 9.88 -10.60
CA LEU A 153 -5.29 9.85 -9.23
C LEU A 153 -4.09 8.91 -9.06
N ALA A 154 -4.15 7.70 -9.61
CA ALA A 154 -3.06 6.73 -9.52
C ALA A 154 -1.78 7.27 -10.19
N LEU A 155 -1.88 7.74 -11.44
CA LEU A 155 -0.76 8.30 -12.18
C LEU A 155 -0.18 9.52 -11.47
N ALA A 156 -1.01 10.47 -11.03
CA ALA A 156 -0.57 11.65 -10.31
C ALA A 156 0.21 11.29 -9.03
N ARG A 157 -0.26 10.30 -8.27
CA ARG A 157 0.42 9.81 -7.06
C ARG A 157 1.77 9.17 -7.38
N TRP A 158 1.82 8.31 -8.39
CA TRP A 158 3.04 7.58 -8.73
C TRP A 158 4.12 8.52 -9.29
N GLU A 159 3.75 9.45 -10.18
CA GLU A 159 4.70 10.40 -10.74
C GLU A 159 5.19 11.41 -9.71
N LEU A 160 4.29 11.92 -8.87
CA LEU A 160 4.66 12.80 -7.77
C LEU A 160 5.62 12.09 -6.80
N ALA A 161 5.35 10.82 -6.45
CA ALA A 161 6.22 10.05 -5.57
C ALA A 161 7.58 9.71 -6.22
N ALA A 162 7.61 9.46 -7.53
CA ALA A 162 8.82 9.09 -8.25
C ALA A 162 9.74 10.28 -8.58
N THR A 163 9.16 11.44 -8.89
CA THR A 163 9.88 12.57 -9.47
C THR A 163 9.75 13.88 -8.68
N GLY A 164 8.82 13.95 -7.73
CA GLY A 164 8.48 15.19 -7.02
C GLY A 164 7.53 16.10 -7.79
N THR A 165 7.08 15.70 -8.98
CA THR A 165 6.10 16.43 -9.79
C THR A 165 5.35 15.51 -10.75
N ALA A 166 4.41 16.07 -11.52
CA ALA A 166 3.76 15.46 -12.66
C ALA A 166 3.22 16.59 -13.56
N ASP A 167 2.57 16.24 -14.67
CA ASP A 167 1.81 17.21 -15.48
C ASP A 167 0.78 17.96 -14.61
N ALA A 168 0.67 19.28 -14.80
CA ALA A 168 -0.15 20.13 -13.93
C ALA A 168 -1.64 19.75 -14.00
N GLU A 169 -2.17 19.49 -15.20
CA GLU A 169 -3.56 19.08 -15.37
C GLU A 169 -3.82 17.69 -14.76
N LEU A 170 -2.86 16.77 -14.90
CA LEU A 170 -2.92 15.46 -14.24
C LEU A 170 -2.97 15.59 -12.71
N LEU A 171 -2.16 16.48 -12.12
CA LEU A 171 -2.16 16.74 -10.68
C LEU A 171 -3.51 17.30 -10.21
N VAL A 172 -4.08 18.26 -10.95
CA VAL A 172 -5.39 18.84 -10.64
C VAL A 172 -6.51 17.80 -10.75
N ARG A 173 -6.53 17.02 -11.82
CA ARG A 173 -7.52 15.94 -12.00
C ARG A 173 -7.39 14.87 -10.90
N GLY A 174 -6.17 14.50 -10.55
CA GLY A 174 -5.92 13.57 -9.45
C GLY A 174 -6.39 14.14 -8.10
N ALA A 175 -6.14 15.42 -7.82
CA ALA A 175 -6.61 16.08 -6.60
C ALA A 175 -8.16 16.07 -6.51
N ALA A 176 -8.85 16.33 -7.63
CA ALA A 176 -10.31 16.28 -7.69
C ALA A 176 -10.87 14.86 -7.47
N GLU A 177 -10.21 13.83 -8.00
CA GLU A 177 -10.57 12.43 -7.72
C GLU A 177 -10.34 12.07 -6.24
N ALA A 178 -9.25 12.56 -5.63
CA ALA A 178 -8.99 12.36 -4.20
C ALA A 178 -10.03 13.04 -3.31
N LEU A 179 -10.47 14.25 -3.68
CA LEU A 179 -11.57 14.96 -3.01
C LEU A 179 -12.86 14.13 -3.02
N GLY A 180 -13.24 13.61 -4.19
CA GLY A 180 -14.43 12.77 -4.34
C GLY A 180 -14.37 11.48 -3.50
N ALA A 181 -13.17 10.98 -3.22
CA ALA A 181 -12.93 9.82 -2.36
C ALA A 181 -12.78 10.16 -0.87
N GLY A 182 -12.80 11.45 -0.49
CA GLY A 182 -12.56 11.91 0.89
C GLY A 182 -11.10 11.78 1.35
N ASP A 183 -10.15 11.57 0.43
CA ASP A 183 -8.72 11.51 0.73
C ASP A 183 -8.11 12.92 0.71
N VAL A 184 -8.40 13.66 1.79
CA VAL A 184 -7.99 15.07 1.97
C VAL A 184 -6.48 15.23 1.94
N GLU A 185 -5.72 14.27 2.50
CA GLU A 185 -4.26 14.31 2.51
C GLU A 185 -3.69 14.24 1.10
N THR A 186 -4.16 13.28 0.30
CA THR A 186 -3.72 13.14 -1.09
C THR A 186 -4.16 14.33 -1.92
N MET A 187 -5.40 14.82 -1.75
CA MET A 187 -5.89 16.03 -2.41
C MET A 187 -4.95 17.21 -2.15
N CYS A 188 -4.65 17.50 -0.89
CA CYS A 188 -3.77 18.60 -0.48
C CYS A 188 -2.38 18.48 -1.11
N ARG A 189 -1.79 17.28 -1.08
CA ARG A 189 -0.46 17.02 -1.66
C ARG A 189 -0.42 17.24 -3.17
N LEU A 190 -1.45 16.78 -3.89
CA LEU A 190 -1.54 16.93 -5.34
C LEU A 190 -1.83 18.40 -5.74
N ALA A 191 -2.73 19.08 -5.03
CA ALA A 191 -3.05 20.48 -5.26
C ALA A 191 -1.82 21.39 -5.02
N ARG A 192 -1.09 21.20 -3.91
CA ARG A 192 0.19 21.89 -3.66
C ARG A 192 1.22 21.62 -4.77
N ALA A 193 1.23 20.40 -5.32
CA ALA A 193 2.13 20.06 -6.42
C ALA A 193 1.76 20.77 -7.73
N ALA A 194 0.46 20.87 -8.04
CA ALA A 194 -0.02 21.59 -9.22
C ALA A 194 0.37 23.08 -9.16
N LEU A 195 0.20 23.72 -7.99
CA LEU A 195 0.51 25.14 -7.80
C LEU A 195 2.00 25.49 -7.96
N ARG A 196 2.92 24.51 -7.87
CA ARG A 196 4.34 24.73 -8.18
C ARG A 196 4.60 25.02 -9.66
N HIS A 197 3.68 24.65 -10.55
CA HIS A 197 3.75 24.96 -11.98
C HIS A 197 3.18 26.34 -12.33
N GLY A 198 2.50 26.99 -11.38
CA GLY A 198 1.87 28.29 -11.54
C GLY A 198 0.48 28.36 -10.91
N PRO A 199 -0.17 29.53 -10.97
CA PRO A 199 -1.51 29.71 -10.43
C PRO A 199 -2.54 28.83 -11.17
N ASP A 200 -3.32 28.05 -10.41
CA ASP A 200 -4.51 27.33 -10.90
C ASP A 200 -5.64 27.48 -9.88
N VAL A 201 -6.79 27.99 -10.32
CA VAL A 201 -7.94 28.28 -9.44
C VAL A 201 -8.51 27.01 -8.82
N ARG A 202 -8.60 25.91 -9.56
CA ARG A 202 -9.14 24.63 -9.07
C ARG A 202 -8.23 24.07 -7.98
N ALA A 203 -6.92 24.08 -8.23
CA ALA A 203 -5.92 23.66 -7.25
C ALA A 203 -5.96 24.53 -5.99
N GLY A 204 -6.09 25.86 -6.15
CA GLY A 204 -6.19 26.80 -5.04
C GLY A 204 -7.43 26.55 -4.17
N VAL A 205 -8.60 26.36 -4.79
CA VAL A 205 -9.85 26.06 -4.06
C VAL A 205 -9.74 24.74 -3.30
N MET A 206 -9.27 23.67 -3.96
CA MET A 206 -9.09 22.37 -3.30
C MET A 206 -8.10 22.44 -2.14
N LEU A 207 -7.00 23.18 -2.29
CA LEU A 207 -6.02 23.36 -1.21
C LEU A 207 -6.62 24.15 -0.04
N GLY A 208 -7.35 25.24 -0.32
CA GLY A 208 -8.05 26.01 0.71
C GLY A 208 -9.07 25.17 1.49
N GLU A 209 -9.82 24.31 0.79
CA GLU A 209 -10.76 23.37 1.41
C GLU A 209 -10.03 22.33 2.29
N ALA A 210 -8.94 21.74 1.79
CA ALA A 210 -8.13 20.79 2.56
C ALA A 210 -7.63 21.40 3.88
N LEU A 211 -7.03 22.59 3.78
CA LEU A 211 -6.45 23.30 4.92
C LEU A 211 -7.53 23.73 5.92
N GLY A 212 -8.70 24.14 5.43
CA GLY A 212 -9.87 24.44 6.27
C GLY A 212 -10.35 23.22 7.05
N GLN A 213 -10.38 22.04 6.44
CA GLN A 213 -10.75 20.78 7.11
C GLN A 213 -9.68 20.28 8.10
N GLN A 214 -8.41 20.63 7.88
CA GLN A 214 -7.28 20.28 8.76
C GLN A 214 -7.08 21.28 9.92
N GLY A 215 -7.83 22.40 9.93
CA GLY A 215 -7.67 23.47 10.93
C GLY A 215 -6.42 24.33 10.72
N GLU A 216 -5.75 24.22 9.57
CA GLU A 216 -4.53 24.96 9.20
C GLU A 216 -4.89 26.24 8.44
N PHE A 217 -5.69 27.12 9.04
CA PHE A 217 -6.24 28.33 8.40
C PHE A 217 -5.19 29.36 7.94
N ALA A 218 -3.95 29.27 8.42
CA ALA A 218 -2.88 30.25 8.11
C ALA A 218 -2.24 30.06 6.72
N GLU A 219 -2.33 28.88 6.11
CA GLU A 219 -1.79 28.60 4.76
C GLU A 219 -2.84 28.80 3.64
N GLY A 220 -4.12 28.98 3.99
CA GLY A 220 -5.24 29.00 3.04
C GLY A 220 -5.43 30.30 2.25
N ILE A 221 -4.61 31.33 2.50
CA ILE A 221 -4.71 32.62 1.82
C ILE A 221 -3.36 32.97 1.21
N ALA A 222 -3.17 32.63 -0.07
CA ALA A 222 -2.27 33.38 -0.92
C ALA A 222 -3.14 34.33 -1.76
N VAL A 223 -3.10 35.63 -1.42
CA VAL A 223 -3.58 36.73 -2.28
C VAL A 223 -2.59 36.93 -3.42
#